data_AF-X1IMV3-F1
#
_entry.id   AF-X1IMV3-F1
#
_cell.length_a   1.000
_cell.length_b   1.000
_cell.length_c   1.000
_cell.angle_alpha   90.00
_cell.angle_beta   90.00
_cell.angle_gamma   90.00
#
_symmetry.space_group_name_H-M   'P 1'
#
loop_
_entity.id
_entity.type
_entity.pdbx_description
1 polymer ?
#
loop_
_entity_poly.entity_id
_entity_poly.type
_entity_poly.pdbx_seq_one_letter_code
_entity_poly.pdbx_strand_id
1 'polypeptide(L)'
;MKAFEKLEKIDQNEEGIPHGQRVAKCVSMADISLLHNEDFNKSKDDEEKYFEKIQTYLELVEKPGSRQPAQNELMMNLAGDVSLMSVCFKQQVGAVIIDENGIIQSLGYNRTPDNIKDCAIDFKQCFRDYIVDKSEKCNECGSVIDIKDEDYKRFGKNLDQCR
;
A
#
# COMPACT_ATOMS: atom_id res chain seq x y z
N MET A 1 -0.25 -11.46 28.44
CA MET A 1 0.45 -10.65 27.43
C MET A 1 1.54 -11.42 26.70
N LYS A 2 2.66 -11.81 27.31
CA LYS A 2 3.79 -12.46 26.60
C LYS A 2 3.45 -13.73 25.79
N ALA A 3 2.47 -14.52 26.22
CA ALA A 3 2.03 -15.70 25.47
C ALA A 3 1.23 -15.34 24.21
N PHE A 4 0.43 -14.28 24.26
CA PHE A 4 -0.37 -13.78 23.14
C PHE A 4 0.54 -13.16 22.06
N GLU A 5 1.45 -12.28 22.47
CA GLU A 5 2.43 -11.66 21.55
C GLU A 5 3.30 -12.70 20.83
N LYS A 6 3.61 -13.82 21.50
CA LYS A 6 4.36 -14.92 20.90
C LYS A 6 3.55 -15.64 19.83
N LEU A 7 2.26 -15.90 20.08
CA LEU A 7 1.36 -16.53 19.12
C LEU A 7 1.09 -15.59 17.93
N GLU A 8 0.88 -14.30 18.19
CA GLU A 8 0.69 -13.29 17.15
C GLU A 8 1.88 -13.23 16.19
N LYS A 9 3.12 -13.27 16.71
CA LYS A 9 4.34 -13.34 15.88
C LYS A 9 4.43 -14.62 15.04
N ILE A 10 3.91 -15.73 15.54
CA ILE A 10 3.85 -17.00 14.80
C ILE A 10 2.84 -16.85 13.67
N ASP A 11 1.62 -16.40 13.97
CA ASP A 11 0.52 -16.30 13.00
C ASP A 11 0.75 -15.25 11.90
N GLN A 12 1.54 -14.21 12.18
CA GLN A 12 1.84 -13.13 11.23
C GLN A 12 2.52 -13.66 9.95
N ASN A 13 3.57 -14.47 10.09
CA ASN A 13 4.39 -14.95 8.97
C ASN A 13 5.11 -16.27 9.33
N GLU A 14 4.42 -17.41 9.23
CA GLU A 14 5.06 -18.73 9.29
C GLU A 14 5.87 -19.03 8.01
N GLU A 15 6.91 -18.21 7.77
CA GLU A 15 7.82 -18.35 6.63
C GLU A 15 8.55 -19.69 6.67
N GLY A 16 8.51 -20.41 5.56
CA GLY A 16 9.15 -21.73 5.44
C GLY A 16 8.28 -22.93 5.82
N ILE A 17 7.07 -22.71 6.37
CA ILE A 17 6.08 -23.79 6.58
C ILE A 17 5.11 -23.80 5.39
N PRO A 18 5.03 -24.90 4.61
CA PRO A 18 4.20 -24.96 3.40
C PRO A 18 2.71 -24.60 3.62
N HIS A 19 2.16 -24.97 4.78
CA HIS A 19 0.77 -24.71 5.17
C HIS A 19 0.65 -23.78 6.38
N GLY A 20 1.68 -22.97 6.62
CA GLY A 20 1.68 -22.07 7.76
C GLY A 20 0.72 -20.90 7.61
N GLN A 21 0.29 -20.34 8.74
CA GLN A 21 -0.55 -19.13 8.75
C GLN A 21 0.23 -17.93 8.22
N ARG A 22 -0.45 -17.09 7.42
CA ARG A 22 0.12 -15.89 6.79
C ARG A 22 -0.83 -14.72 6.95
N VAL A 23 -1.25 -14.46 8.20
CA VAL A 23 -2.29 -13.47 8.51
C VAL A 23 -1.92 -12.09 7.98
N ALA A 24 -0.64 -11.69 8.08
CA ALA A 24 -0.17 -10.40 7.55
C ALA A 24 -0.38 -10.28 6.03
N LYS A 25 -0.08 -11.36 5.29
CA LYS A 25 -0.32 -11.40 3.85
C LYS A 25 -1.82 -11.37 3.53
N CYS A 26 -2.64 -12.12 4.26
CA CYS A 26 -4.11 -12.09 4.07
C CYS A 26 -4.68 -10.68 4.27
N VAL A 27 -4.24 -9.97 5.31
CA VAL A 27 -4.64 -8.58 5.55
C VAL A 27 -4.22 -7.68 4.38
N SER A 28 -3.01 -7.85 3.85
CA SER A 28 -2.55 -7.06 2.69
C SER A 28 -3.30 -7.33 1.38
N MET A 29 -3.92 -8.51 1.26
CA MET A 29 -4.68 -8.92 0.07
C MET A 29 -6.18 -8.64 0.20
N ALA A 30 -6.65 -8.18 1.36
CA ALA A 30 -8.07 -7.96 1.58
C ALA A 30 -8.55 -6.75 0.76
N ASP A 31 -9.61 -6.95 -0.03
CA ASP A 31 -10.24 -5.87 -0.81
C ASP A 31 -11.05 -4.92 0.08
N ILE A 32 -11.59 -5.43 1.19
CA ILE A 32 -12.48 -4.71 2.10
C ILE A 32 -11.99 -4.91 3.53
N SER A 33 -11.77 -3.81 4.24
CA SER A 33 -11.50 -3.81 5.68
C SER A 33 -12.71 -3.28 6.43
N LEU A 34 -13.30 -4.14 7.26
CA LEU A 34 -14.42 -3.77 8.11
C LEU A 34 -13.88 -3.33 9.47
N LEU A 35 -13.88 -2.02 9.71
CA LEU A 35 -13.47 -1.46 10.99
C LEU A 35 -14.68 -1.32 11.91
N HIS A 36 -14.53 -1.84 13.13
CA HIS A 36 -15.51 -1.76 14.19
C HIS A 36 -14.98 -0.82 15.29
N ASN A 37 -14.90 0.47 14.95
CA ASN A 37 -14.26 1.49 15.79
C ASN A 37 -15.25 2.27 16.69
N GLU A 38 -16.52 1.87 16.71
CA GLU A 38 -17.55 2.50 17.53
C GLU A 38 -17.90 1.60 18.71
N ASP A 39 -17.98 2.18 19.91
CA ASP A 39 -18.56 1.53 21.08
C ASP A 39 -20.07 1.42 20.86
N PHE A 40 -20.51 0.37 20.18
CA PHE A 40 -21.93 0.11 20.03
C PHE A 40 -22.52 -0.21 21.41
N ASN A 41 -23.52 0.56 21.82
CA ASN A 41 -24.23 0.36 23.07
C ASN A 41 -25.18 -0.86 22.98
N LYS A 42 -24.76 -2.00 22.42
CA LYS A 42 -25.55 -3.25 22.24
C LYS A 42 -27.06 -3.00 21.99
N SER A 43 -27.39 -1.96 21.24
CA SER A 43 -28.77 -1.67 20.89
C SER A 43 -29.08 -2.48 19.64
N LYS A 44 -30.35 -2.87 19.48
CA LYS A 44 -30.76 -3.62 18.28
C LYS A 44 -30.48 -2.83 16.99
N ASP A 45 -30.60 -1.50 17.06
CA ASP A 45 -30.36 -0.58 15.96
C ASP A 45 -28.88 -0.54 15.50
N ASP A 46 -27.96 -0.82 16.41
CA ASP A 46 -26.52 -0.85 16.13
C ASP A 46 -26.10 -2.12 15.36
N GLU A 47 -26.71 -3.25 15.71
CA GLU A 47 -26.50 -4.53 15.03
C GLU A 47 -27.03 -4.50 13.59
N GLU A 48 -28.21 -3.92 13.38
CA GLU A 48 -28.82 -3.77 12.06
C GLU A 48 -27.96 -2.90 11.14
N LYS A 49 -27.46 -1.75 11.61
CA LYS A 49 -26.56 -0.88 10.82
C LYS A 49 -25.26 -1.58 10.42
N TYR A 50 -24.70 -2.41 11.29
CA TYR A 50 -23.49 -3.17 10.98
C TYR A 50 -23.77 -4.25 9.94
N PHE A 51 -24.91 -4.94 10.07
CA PHE A 51 -25.34 -5.93 9.10
C PHE A 51 -25.57 -5.31 7.71
N GLU A 52 -26.19 -4.13 7.63
CA GLU A 52 -26.40 -3.40 6.36
C GLU A 52 -25.07 -3.07 5.65
N LYS A 53 -24.04 -2.64 6.40
CA LYS A 53 -22.70 -2.38 5.85
C LYS A 53 -22.09 -3.62 5.22
N ILE A 54 -22.28 -4.80 5.84
CA ILE A 54 -21.73 -6.07 5.35
C ILE A 54 -22.56 -6.64 4.22
N GLN A 55 -23.88 -6.56 4.32
CA GLN A 55 -24.81 -7.14 3.37
C GLN A 55 -24.54 -6.66 1.93
N THR A 56 -24.22 -5.36 1.77
CA THR A 56 -23.86 -4.80 0.45
C THR A 56 -22.69 -5.54 -0.19
N TYR A 57 -21.65 -5.89 0.59
CA TYR A 57 -20.49 -6.61 0.08
C TYR A 57 -20.80 -8.10 -0.17
N LEU A 58 -21.59 -8.73 0.70
CA LEU A 58 -22.05 -10.11 0.49
C LEU A 58 -22.84 -10.25 -0.81
N GLU A 59 -23.75 -9.32 -1.08
CA GLU A 59 -24.53 -9.30 -2.30
C GLU A 59 -23.66 -9.13 -3.55
N LEU A 60 -22.59 -8.33 -3.49
CA LEU A 60 -21.63 -8.18 -4.60
C LEU A 60 -20.80 -9.44 -4.84
N VAL A 61 -20.43 -10.17 -3.78
CA VAL A 61 -19.71 -11.44 -3.88
C VAL A 61 -20.61 -12.53 -4.47
N GLU A 62 -21.85 -12.62 -4.02
CA GLU A 62 -22.81 -13.63 -4.51
C GLU A 62 -23.33 -13.32 -5.91
N LYS A 63 -23.54 -12.04 -6.23
CA LYS A 63 -24.11 -11.58 -7.50
C LYS A 63 -23.32 -10.38 -8.02
N PRO A 64 -22.18 -10.60 -8.70
CA PRO A 64 -21.41 -9.54 -9.32
C PRO A 64 -22.28 -8.68 -10.24
N GLY A 65 -22.23 -7.35 -10.06
CA GLY A 65 -23.06 -6.41 -10.84
C GLY A 65 -24.47 -6.19 -10.29
N SER A 66 -24.78 -6.65 -9.08
CA SER A 66 -26.05 -6.41 -8.38
C SER A 66 -26.39 -4.93 -8.18
N ARG A 67 -25.38 -4.05 -8.17
CA ARG A 67 -25.54 -2.60 -8.14
C ARG A 67 -24.51 -1.89 -9.02
N GLN A 68 -24.81 -0.62 -9.32
CA GLN A 68 -23.83 0.28 -9.91
C GLN A 68 -22.76 0.67 -8.87
N PRO A 69 -21.53 0.96 -9.30
CA PRO A 69 -20.47 1.41 -8.40
C PRO A 69 -20.85 2.74 -7.75
N ALA A 70 -20.54 2.87 -6.47
CA ALA A 70 -20.67 4.13 -5.76
C ALA A 70 -19.57 5.09 -6.22
N GLN A 71 -19.78 6.39 -6.01
CA GLN A 71 -18.85 7.42 -6.47
C GLN A 71 -17.44 7.22 -5.92
N ASN A 72 -17.30 6.86 -4.65
CA ASN A 72 -16.01 6.55 -4.03
C ASN A 72 -15.32 5.33 -4.67
N GLU A 73 -16.06 4.29 -5.03
CA GLU A 73 -15.53 3.11 -5.72
C GLU A 73 -15.06 3.46 -7.13
N LEU A 74 -15.82 4.27 -7.85
CA LEU A 74 -15.44 4.77 -9.16
C LEU A 74 -14.14 5.60 -9.07
N MET A 75 -14.04 6.51 -8.10
CA MET A 75 -12.85 7.33 -7.91
C MET A 75 -11.64 6.52 -7.44
N MET A 76 -11.86 5.49 -6.62
CA MET A 76 -10.81 4.57 -6.20
C MET A 76 -10.28 3.72 -7.37
N ASN A 77 -11.18 3.21 -8.22
CA ASN A 77 -10.81 2.52 -9.45
C ASN A 77 -10.00 3.44 -10.37
N LEU A 78 -10.46 4.69 -10.55
CA LEU A 78 -9.72 5.68 -11.31
C LEU A 78 -8.33 5.97 -10.71
N ALA A 79 -8.20 6.05 -9.39
CA ALA A 79 -6.89 6.19 -8.74
C ALA A 79 -5.98 4.99 -9.03
N GLY A 80 -6.55 3.78 -9.06
CA GLY A 80 -5.87 2.56 -9.51
C GLY A 80 -5.39 2.66 -10.96
N ASP A 81 -6.25 3.11 -11.88
CA ASP A 81 -5.88 3.30 -13.29
C ASP A 81 -4.81 4.37 -13.47
N VAL A 82 -4.90 5.49 -12.74
CA VAL A 82 -3.88 6.54 -12.73
C VAL A 82 -2.53 6.03 -12.20
N SER A 83 -2.53 5.08 -11.27
CA SER A 83 -1.31 4.47 -10.75
C SER A 83 -0.50 3.72 -11.81
N LEU A 84 -1.13 3.28 -12.90
CA LEU A 84 -0.47 2.61 -14.03
C LEU A 84 0.50 3.54 -14.78
N MET A 85 0.38 4.86 -14.60
CA MET A 85 1.33 5.84 -15.13
C MET A 85 2.60 5.97 -14.28
N SER A 86 2.65 5.32 -13.12
CA SER A 86 3.82 5.31 -12.24
C SER A 86 5.07 4.80 -12.94
N VAL A 87 6.19 5.46 -12.68
CA VAL A 87 7.52 5.06 -13.18
C VAL A 87 8.35 4.32 -12.12
N CYS A 88 7.79 4.09 -10.93
CA CYS A 88 8.50 3.45 -9.83
C CYS A 88 8.39 1.93 -9.92
N PHE A 89 9.52 1.24 -9.75
CA PHE A 89 9.57 -0.23 -9.77
C PHE A 89 8.92 -0.90 -8.57
N LYS A 90 8.94 -0.25 -7.40
CA LYS A 90 8.58 -0.89 -6.13
C LYS A 90 7.13 -0.64 -5.70
N GLN A 91 6.56 0.48 -6.10
CA GLN A 91 5.22 0.90 -5.71
C GLN A 91 4.57 1.67 -6.84
N GLN A 92 3.36 1.28 -7.21
CA GLN A 92 2.51 1.99 -8.17
C GLN A 92 1.43 2.70 -7.38
N VAL A 93 1.48 4.03 -7.33
CA VAL A 93 0.59 4.86 -6.51
C VAL A 93 -0.08 5.88 -7.41
N GLY A 94 -1.40 5.92 -7.36
CA GLY A 94 -2.23 6.91 -8.03
C GLY A 94 -3.14 7.61 -7.03
N ALA A 95 -3.50 8.85 -7.36
CA ALA A 95 -4.30 9.73 -6.53
C ALA A 95 -5.28 10.53 -7.40
N VAL A 96 -6.48 10.72 -6.88
CA VAL A 96 -7.55 11.52 -7.49
C VAL A 96 -8.03 12.50 -6.44
N ILE A 97 -8.05 13.79 -6.76
CA ILE A 97 -8.63 14.84 -5.91
C ILE A 97 -9.98 15.22 -6.49
N ILE A 98 -11.02 15.10 -5.69
CA ILE A 98 -12.40 15.46 -6.03
C ILE A 98 -12.88 16.60 -5.14
N ASP A 99 -13.84 17.39 -5.65
CA ASP A 99 -14.59 18.33 -4.81
C ASP A 99 -15.74 17.63 -4.07
N GLU A 100 -16.49 18.40 -3.28
CA GLU A 100 -17.64 17.92 -2.51
C GLU A 100 -18.79 17.37 -3.39
N ASN A 101 -18.83 17.76 -4.68
CA ASN A 101 -19.82 17.29 -5.64
C ASN A 101 -19.35 16.05 -6.43
N GLY A 102 -18.14 15.56 -6.17
CA GLY A 102 -17.56 14.43 -6.90
C GLY A 102 -16.92 14.76 -8.23
N ILE A 103 -16.69 16.04 -8.51
CA ILE A 103 -16.02 16.49 -9.73
C ILE A 103 -14.52 16.40 -9.53
N ILE A 104 -13.84 15.73 -10.47
CA ILE A 104 -12.39 15.58 -10.48
C ILE A 104 -11.73 16.96 -10.66
N GLN A 105 -10.90 17.34 -9.69
CA GLN A 105 -10.09 18.57 -9.72
C GLN A 105 -8.69 18.29 -10.24
N SER A 106 -8.10 17.15 -9.87
CA SER A 106 -6.78 16.75 -10.36
C SER A 106 -6.53 15.25 -10.24
N LEU A 107 -5.58 14.76 -11.04
CA LEU A 107 -5.06 13.40 -11.01
C LEU A 107 -3.55 13.46 -10.76
N GLY A 108 -3.00 12.47 -10.07
CA GLY A 108 -1.57 12.41 -9.79
C GLY A 108 -1.09 10.99 -9.58
N TYR A 109 0.19 10.76 -9.85
CA TYR A 109 0.86 9.48 -9.63
C TYR A 109 2.30 9.72 -9.19
N ASN A 110 2.92 8.71 -8.57
CA ASN A 110 4.30 8.83 -8.11
C ASN A 110 5.30 8.81 -9.28
N ARG A 111 6.11 9.86 -9.37
CA ARG A 111 7.19 10.03 -10.37
C ARG A 111 8.40 10.74 -9.76
N THR A 112 9.57 10.60 -10.38
CA THR A 112 10.70 11.50 -10.12
C THR A 112 10.32 12.95 -10.49
N PRO A 113 10.86 13.96 -9.77
CA PRO A 113 10.65 15.36 -10.13
C PRO A 113 11.08 15.67 -11.58
N ASP A 114 10.44 16.64 -12.23
CA ASP A 114 10.62 16.92 -13.68
C ASP A 114 12.07 17.11 -14.14
N ASN A 115 12.95 17.58 -13.25
CA ASN A 115 14.37 17.82 -13.55
C ASN A 115 15.27 16.61 -13.29
N ILE A 116 14.70 15.47 -12.93
CA ILE A 116 15.40 14.21 -12.64
C ILE A 116 14.80 13.13 -13.52
N LYS A 117 15.65 12.42 -14.27
CA LYS A 117 15.18 11.33 -15.12
C LYS A 117 14.69 10.16 -14.27
N ASP A 118 13.74 9.41 -14.81
CA ASP A 118 13.16 8.27 -14.12
C ASP A 118 14.23 7.20 -13.81
N CYS A 119 14.10 6.47 -12.71
CA CYS A 119 15.10 5.47 -12.28
C CYS A 119 15.37 4.40 -13.35
N ALA A 120 14.34 4.04 -14.13
CA ALA A 120 14.43 3.11 -15.25
C ALA A 120 15.36 3.60 -16.37
N ILE A 121 15.52 4.93 -16.51
CA ILE A 121 16.37 5.54 -17.52
C ILE A 121 17.81 5.61 -17.00
N ASP A 122 18.00 6.22 -15.82
CA ASP A 122 19.34 6.52 -15.28
C ASP A 122 20.04 5.30 -14.68
N PHE A 123 19.33 4.50 -13.88
CA PHE A 123 19.93 3.41 -13.10
C PHE A 123 19.59 2.01 -13.63
N LYS A 124 18.58 1.88 -14.50
CA LYS A 124 18.03 0.60 -14.99
C LYS A 124 17.49 -0.32 -13.88
N GLN A 125 17.37 0.19 -12.67
CA GLN A 125 16.83 -0.48 -11.48
C GLN A 125 16.30 0.55 -10.48
N CYS A 126 15.75 0.10 -9.36
CA CYS A 126 15.37 1.01 -8.28
C CYS A 126 16.60 1.73 -7.71
N PHE A 127 16.54 3.06 -7.57
CA PHE A 127 17.64 3.84 -7.01
C PHE A 127 18.05 3.38 -5.61
N ARG A 128 17.09 2.99 -4.75
CA ARG A 128 17.41 2.47 -3.41
C ARG A 128 18.28 1.22 -3.47
N ASP A 129 18.00 0.32 -4.40
CA ASP A 129 18.78 -0.91 -4.58
C ASP A 129 20.16 -0.59 -5.17
N TYR A 130 20.22 0.30 -6.16
CA TYR A 130 21.47 0.81 -6.73
C TYR A 130 22.41 1.40 -5.65
N ILE A 131 21.88 2.20 -4.73
CA ILE A 131 22.67 2.76 -3.63
C ILE A 131 23.13 1.69 -2.64
N VAL A 132 22.25 0.75 -2.29
CA VAL A 132 22.61 -0.36 -1.40
C VAL A 132 23.72 -1.21 -2.02
N ASP A 133 23.68 -1.48 -3.31
CA ASP A 133 24.71 -2.25 -4.00
C ASP A 133 26.07 -1.55 -4.04
N LYS A 134 26.06 -0.22 -4.12
CA LYS A 134 27.28 0.60 -4.13
C LYS A 134 27.77 1.05 -2.75
N SER A 135 27.04 0.68 -1.70
CA SER A 135 27.39 1.03 -0.33
C SER A 135 28.44 0.09 0.25
N GLU A 136 29.30 0.62 1.12
CA GLU A 136 30.16 -0.20 1.96
C GLU A 136 29.29 -0.86 3.04
N LYS A 137 29.28 -2.19 3.07
CA LYS A 137 28.47 -2.98 4.02
C LYS A 137 29.35 -3.57 5.11
N CYS A 138 28.81 -3.69 6.31
CA CYS A 138 29.46 -4.43 7.39
C CYS A 138 29.52 -5.92 7.06
N ASN A 139 30.71 -6.52 7.19
CA ASN A 139 30.92 -7.94 6.90
C ASN A 139 30.19 -8.87 7.88
N GLU A 140 29.89 -8.41 9.10
CA GLU A 140 29.26 -9.23 10.14
C GLU A 140 27.73 -9.17 10.11
N CYS A 141 27.15 -7.98 9.88
CA CYS A 141 25.71 -7.76 9.99
C CYS A 141 25.04 -7.23 8.71
N GLY A 142 25.79 -6.97 7.64
CA GLY A 142 25.27 -6.51 6.35
C GLY A 142 24.69 -5.09 6.34
N SER A 143 24.76 -4.36 7.46
CA SER A 143 24.29 -2.98 7.54
C SER A 143 25.15 -2.05 6.68
N VAL A 144 24.53 -1.02 6.10
CA VAL A 144 25.21 0.00 5.29
C VAL A 144 26.04 0.89 6.21
N ILE A 145 27.36 0.90 6.03
CA ILE A 145 28.34 1.68 6.80
C ILE A 145 28.51 3.06 6.18
N ASP A 146 28.71 3.12 4.85
CA ASP A 146 28.95 4.37 4.14
C ASP A 146 28.48 4.29 2.68
N ILE A 147 28.03 5.42 2.14
CA ILE A 147 27.59 5.55 0.75
C ILE A 147 28.55 6.51 0.05
N LYS A 148 29.56 5.93 -0.63
CA LYS A 148 30.59 6.68 -1.37
C LYS A 148 30.20 6.95 -2.82
N ASP A 149 28.91 7.11 -3.10
CA ASP A 149 28.40 7.35 -4.45
C ASP A 149 28.09 8.84 -4.68
N GLU A 150 28.59 9.41 -5.77
CA GLU A 150 28.38 10.81 -6.12
C GLU A 150 26.91 11.10 -6.50
N ASP A 151 26.20 10.13 -7.08
CA ASP A 151 24.77 10.24 -7.39
C ASP A 151 23.96 10.34 -6.08
N TYR A 152 24.38 9.68 -5.01
CA TYR A 152 23.75 9.83 -3.69
C TYR A 152 23.89 11.25 -3.15
N LYS A 153 25.05 11.89 -3.31
CA LYS A 153 25.24 13.29 -2.88
C LYS A 153 24.38 14.25 -3.70
N ARG A 154 24.15 13.93 -4.98
CA ARG A 154 23.39 14.75 -5.91
C ARG A 154 21.87 14.61 -5.75
N PHE A 155 21.38 13.40 -5.51
CA PHE A 155 19.94 13.09 -5.56
C PHE A 155 19.38 12.51 -4.25
N GLY A 156 20.22 12.05 -3.33
CA GLY A 156 19.82 11.29 -2.13
C GLY A 156 18.77 11.99 -1.27
N LYS A 157 18.95 13.29 -1.00
CA LYS A 157 17.99 14.07 -0.20
C LYS A 157 16.59 14.17 -0.80
N ASN A 158 16.48 14.16 -2.14
CA ASN A 158 15.19 14.27 -2.83
C ASN A 158 14.53 12.88 -3.02
N LEU A 159 15.34 11.82 -3.10
CA LEU A 159 14.89 10.45 -3.29
C LEU A 159 14.60 9.72 -1.96
N ASP A 160 14.98 10.30 -0.82
CA ASP A 160 14.52 9.88 0.51
C ASP A 160 12.99 10.02 0.70
N GLN A 161 12.34 10.79 -0.17
CA GLN A 161 10.87 10.91 -0.25
C GLN A 161 10.19 9.66 -0.85
N CYS A 162 10.95 8.74 -1.45
CA CYS A 162 10.45 7.45 -1.93
C CYS A 162 10.25 6.43 -0.78
N ARG A 163 9.53 6.82 0.28
CA ARG A 163 9.19 5.95 1.42
C ARG A 163 7.77 5.44 1.33
#